data_AF-A0A4Q1BW27-F1
#
_entry.id   AF-A0A4Q1BW27-F1
#
_cell.length_a   1.000
_cell.length_b   1.000
_cell.length_c   1.000
_cell.angle_alpha   90.00
_cell.angle_beta   90.00
_cell.angle_gamma   90.00
#
_symmetry.space_group_name_H-M   'P 1'
#
loop_
_entity.id
_entity.type
_entity.pdbx_description
1 polymer ?
#
loop_
_entity_poly.entity_id
_entity_poly.type
_entity_poly.pdbx_seq_one_letter_code
_entity_poly.pdbx_strand_id
1 'polypeptide(L)'
;MPRRSRDENAPRTEGELRSAAPNDPEAWPLLVAFDLDYTLWDLWIDTHISPPLRRKGDVLNQLIDRRGQTLEFYPEVPSLLAELKERRIHVAAASRTSAVDLAKEALGMLLLPGPSGEHVRAITYFNSMEIYPSENSNQCLIVLHT
;
A
#
# COMPACT_ATOMS: atom_id res chain seq x y z
N MET A 1 15.53 1.83 -13.23
CA MET A 1 14.26 1.90 -13.99
C MET A 1 14.54 2.62 -15.29
N PRO A 2 14.17 2.12 -16.49
CA PRO A 2 14.23 2.93 -17.70
C PRO A 2 13.22 4.06 -17.54
N ARG A 3 13.70 5.29 -17.51
CA ARG A 3 12.86 6.49 -17.52
C ARG A 3 11.97 6.41 -18.76
N ARG A 4 10.64 6.50 -18.63
CA ARG A 4 9.78 6.77 -19.79
C ARG A 4 10.35 8.02 -20.44
N SER A 5 10.90 7.89 -21.66
CA SER A 5 11.46 9.02 -22.39
C SER A 5 10.32 9.96 -22.71
N ARG A 6 10.16 11.01 -21.91
CA ARG A 6 9.33 12.14 -22.33
C ARG A 6 9.96 12.68 -23.60
N ASP A 7 9.17 12.76 -24.66
CA ASP A 7 9.56 13.47 -25.86
C ASP A 7 9.68 14.96 -25.49
N GLU A 8 10.92 15.45 -25.36
CA GLU A 8 11.22 16.79 -24.85
C GLU A 8 10.70 17.90 -25.76
N ASN A 9 10.35 17.56 -27.00
CA ASN A 9 9.79 18.47 -28.01
C ASN A 9 8.26 18.55 -28.03
N ALA A 10 7.54 17.82 -27.17
CA ALA A 10 6.10 17.96 -27.09
C ALA A 10 5.71 19.33 -26.50
N PRO A 11 4.81 20.10 -27.14
CA PRO A 11 4.39 21.40 -26.64
C PRO A 11 3.81 21.26 -25.23
N ARG A 12 4.40 21.98 -24.28
CA ARG A 12 3.93 22.02 -22.89
C ARG A 12 2.74 22.97 -22.81
N THR A 13 1.53 22.45 -22.88
CA THR A 13 0.34 23.23 -22.52
C THR A 13 0.26 23.27 -21.00
N GLU A 14 0.90 24.26 -20.39
CA GLU A 14 0.78 24.50 -18.94
C GLU A 14 -0.68 24.85 -18.60
N GLY A 15 -1.32 24.00 -17.80
CA GLY A 15 -2.64 24.28 -17.20
C GLY A 15 -3.83 23.53 -17.81
N GLU A 16 -3.68 22.80 -18.91
CA GLU A 16 -4.76 21.93 -19.40
C GLU A 16 -4.67 20.54 -18.77
N LEU A 17 -5.71 20.14 -18.03
CA LEU A 17 -5.89 18.74 -17.63
C LEU A 17 -5.93 17.88 -18.90
N ARG A 18 -4.93 17.03 -19.10
CA ARG A 18 -4.92 16.06 -20.20
C ARG A 18 -6.11 15.12 -20.00
N SER A 19 -7.03 15.09 -20.96
CA SER A 19 -8.06 14.07 -21.02
C SER A 19 -7.42 12.77 -21.51
N ALA A 20 -7.41 11.75 -20.65
CA ALA A 20 -6.96 10.42 -21.02
C ALA A 20 -8.12 9.64 -21.66
N ALA A 21 -7.85 8.96 -22.77
CA ALA A 21 -8.82 7.99 -23.30
C ALA A 21 -8.96 6.81 -22.33
N PRO A 22 -10.12 6.13 -22.27
CA PRO A 22 -10.35 5.02 -21.33
C PRO A 22 -9.30 3.89 -21.37
N ASN A 23 -8.64 3.70 -22.51
CA ASN A 23 -7.62 2.67 -22.73
C ASN A 23 -6.21 3.25 -22.95
N ASP A 24 -5.96 4.51 -22.56
CA ASP A 24 -4.63 5.10 -22.66
C ASP A 24 -3.67 4.43 -21.65
N PRO A 25 -2.64 3.70 -22.11
CA PRO A 25 -1.68 3.05 -21.21
C PRO A 25 -0.85 4.05 -20.38
N GLU A 26 -0.84 5.32 -20.77
CA GLU A 26 -0.17 6.41 -20.06
C GLU A 26 -1.10 7.12 -19.04
N ALA A 27 -2.37 6.72 -18.95
CA ALA A 27 -3.32 7.27 -17.98
C ALA A 27 -3.07 6.81 -16.54
N TRP A 28 -2.32 5.72 -16.37
CA TRP A 28 -2.05 5.15 -15.06
C TRP A 28 -0.87 5.83 -14.37
N PRO A 29 -0.95 6.04 -13.05
CA PRO A 29 0.16 6.59 -12.29
C PRO A 29 1.33 5.60 -12.29
N LEU A 30 2.55 6.13 -12.19
CA LEU A 30 3.74 5.30 -12.00
C LEU A 30 3.83 4.73 -10.58
N LEU A 31 3.16 5.39 -9.63
CA LEU A 31 3.19 5.04 -8.21
C LEU A 31 1.86 5.37 -7.54
N VAL A 32 1.42 4.49 -6.64
CA VAL A 32 0.32 4.74 -5.70
C VAL A 32 0.84 4.57 -4.29
N ALA A 33 0.66 5.58 -3.45
CA ALA A 33 0.99 5.53 -2.03
C ALA A 33 -0.29 5.41 -1.20
N PHE A 34 -0.31 4.47 -0.26
CA PHE A 34 -1.39 4.28 0.70
C PHE A 34 -0.92 4.71 2.09
N ASP A 35 -1.75 5.46 2.81
CA ASP A 35 -1.68 5.43 4.27
C ASP A 35 -2.15 4.05 4.78
N LEU A 36 -1.99 3.77 6.08
CA LEU A 36 -2.39 2.52 6.70
C LEU A 36 -3.71 2.65 7.44
N ASP A 37 -3.71 3.42 8.54
CA ASP A 37 -4.85 3.50 9.44
C ASP A 37 -6.03 4.22 8.77
N TYR A 38 -7.23 3.62 8.84
CA TYR A 38 -8.43 4.06 8.13
C TYR A 38 -8.30 4.17 6.60
N THR A 39 -7.25 3.60 6.02
CA THR A 39 -7.05 3.51 4.56
C THR A 39 -7.01 2.06 4.11
N LEU A 40 -6.15 1.23 4.70
CA LEU A 40 -6.10 -0.20 4.41
C LEU A 40 -7.00 -1.00 5.34
N TRP A 41 -7.12 -0.60 6.61
CA TRP A 41 -7.94 -1.24 7.64
C TRP A 41 -8.74 -0.20 8.43
N ASP A 42 -9.75 -0.64 9.17
CA ASP A 42 -10.76 0.20 9.82
C ASP A 42 -10.42 0.63 11.26
N LEU A 43 -9.14 0.83 11.56
CA LEU A 43 -8.66 1.17 12.90
C LEU A 43 -7.34 1.95 12.89
N TRP A 44 -7.01 2.59 14.01
CA TRP A 44 -5.63 2.97 14.36
C TRP A 44 -4.91 1.80 15.01
N ILE A 45 -3.84 1.31 14.37
CA ILE A 45 -3.13 0.11 14.83
C ILE A 45 -2.40 0.30 16.17
N ASP A 46 -1.94 1.51 16.47
CA ASP A 46 -1.26 1.82 17.73
C ASP A 46 -2.21 1.95 18.93
N THR A 47 -3.50 2.09 18.67
CA THR A 47 -4.52 2.37 19.69
C THR A 47 -5.44 1.18 19.92
N HIS A 48 -5.91 0.54 18.84
CA HIS A 48 -6.96 -0.47 18.93
C HIS A 48 -6.44 -1.90 19.03
N ILE A 49 -5.23 -2.16 18.56
CA ILE A 49 -4.64 -3.50 18.58
C ILE A 49 -3.82 -3.71 19.85
N SER A 50 -4.07 -4.84 20.52
CA SER A 50 -3.33 -5.30 21.69
C SER A 50 -2.49 -6.54 21.32
N PRO A 51 -1.18 -6.38 21.05
CA PRO A 51 -0.30 -7.50 20.70
C PRO A 51 -0.29 -8.65 21.74
N PRO A 52 0.13 -9.87 21.34
CA PRO A 52 0.61 -10.23 20.00
C PRO A 52 -0.52 -10.42 18.98
N LEU A 53 -0.20 -10.16 17.70
CA LEU A 53 -1.05 -10.56 16.58
C LEU A 53 -0.92 -12.07 16.33
N ARG A 54 -2.03 -12.68 15.91
CA ARG A 54 -2.08 -14.10 15.55
C ARG A 54 -2.90 -14.28 14.27
N ARG A 55 -2.51 -15.24 13.45
CA ARG A 55 -3.30 -15.73 12.31
C ARG A 55 -3.80 -17.13 12.61
N LYS A 56 -5.08 -17.40 12.37
CA LYS A 56 -5.66 -18.73 12.58
C LYS A 56 -5.40 -19.61 11.35
N GLY A 57 -4.37 -20.46 11.40
CA GLY A 57 -4.01 -21.32 10.27
C GLY A 57 -3.76 -20.47 9.02
N ASP A 58 -4.37 -20.84 7.90
CA ASP A 58 -4.27 -20.13 6.62
C ASP A 58 -5.47 -19.27 6.23
N VAL A 59 -6.19 -18.76 7.24
CA VAL A 59 -7.26 -17.77 7.01
C VAL A 59 -6.69 -16.54 6.29
N LEU A 60 -7.38 -16.15 5.21
CA LEU A 60 -7.07 -14.98 4.41
C LEU A 60 -7.61 -13.71 5.05
N ASN A 61 -6.89 -12.62 4.82
CA ASN A 61 -7.23 -11.25 5.19
C ASN A 61 -7.68 -11.09 6.65
N GLN A 62 -7.14 -11.85 7.59
CA GLN A 62 -7.56 -11.73 8.99
C GLN A 62 -6.45 -12.09 9.96
N LEU A 63 -6.23 -11.18 10.91
CA LEU A 63 -5.46 -11.39 12.13
C LEU A 63 -6.36 -11.15 13.33
N ILE A 64 -5.97 -11.71 14.47
CA ILE A 64 -6.66 -11.55 15.75
C ILE A 64 -5.61 -11.20 16.79
N ASP A 65 -5.87 -10.17 17.58
CA ASP A 65 -5.00 -9.75 18.67
C ASP A 65 -5.21 -10.59 19.95
N ARG A 66 -4.56 -10.23 21.06
CA ARG A 66 -4.73 -10.95 22.34
C ARG A 66 -6.12 -10.81 22.95
N ARG A 67 -6.84 -9.73 22.66
CA ARG A 67 -8.17 -9.42 23.19
C ARG A 67 -9.30 -9.95 22.31
N GLY A 68 -8.98 -10.54 21.17
CA GLY A 68 -9.96 -11.02 20.19
C GLY A 68 -10.39 -9.96 19.18
N GLN A 69 -9.75 -8.79 19.16
CA GLN A 69 -9.98 -7.77 18.13
C GLN A 69 -9.43 -8.26 16.80
N THR A 70 -10.24 -8.16 15.76
CA THR A 70 -9.84 -8.48 14.39
C THR A 70 -9.09 -7.32 13.75
N LEU A 71 -8.07 -7.66 12.96
CA LEU A 71 -7.43 -6.76 12.00
C LEU A 71 -7.50 -7.41 10.63
N GLU A 72 -8.16 -6.72 9.71
CA GLU A 72 -8.35 -7.14 8.33
C GLU A 72 -8.29 -5.91 7.43
N PHE A 73 -7.89 -6.09 6.17
CA PHE A 73 -8.07 -5.00 5.21
C PHE A 73 -9.54 -4.81 4.86
N TYR A 74 -9.90 -3.61 4.42
CA TYR A 74 -11.16 -3.40 3.73
C TYR A 74 -11.34 -4.41 2.57
N PRO A 75 -12.56 -4.89 2.30
CA PRO A 75 -12.81 -6.02 1.40
C PRO A 75 -12.22 -5.86 0.00
N GLU A 76 -12.14 -4.63 -0.53
CA GLU A 76 -11.66 -4.31 -1.88
C GLU A 76 -10.15 -4.13 -1.96
N VAL A 77 -9.45 -3.93 -0.84
CA VAL A 77 -8.00 -3.67 -0.83
C VAL A 77 -7.21 -4.84 -1.44
N PRO A 78 -7.50 -6.13 -1.15
CA PRO A 78 -6.76 -7.23 -1.76
C PRO A 78 -6.82 -7.24 -3.30
N SER A 79 -7.99 -7.00 -3.90
CA SER A 79 -8.14 -6.96 -5.36
C SER A 79 -7.47 -5.73 -5.95
N LEU A 80 -7.54 -4.58 -5.26
CA LEU A 80 -6.87 -3.36 -5.67
C LEU A 80 -5.34 -3.52 -5.71
N LEU A 81 -4.74 -4.13 -4.67
CA LEU A 81 -3.30 -4.39 -4.63
C LEU A 81 -2.88 -5.38 -5.75
N ALA A 82 -3.71 -6.38 -6.05
CA ALA A 82 -3.47 -7.31 -7.15
C ALA A 82 -3.47 -6.60 -8.51
N GLU A 83 -4.46 -5.75 -8.77
CA GLU A 83 -4.57 -4.94 -10.00
C GLU A 83 -3.34 -4.03 -10.20
N LEU A 84 -2.92 -3.32 -9.14
CA LEU A 84 -1.73 -2.45 -9.20
C LEU A 84 -0.46 -3.25 -9.54
N LYS A 85 -0.31 -4.44 -8.94
CA LYS A 85 0.82 -5.34 -9.19
C LYS A 85 0.81 -5.87 -10.62
N GLU A 86 -0.34 -6.30 -11.13
CA GLU A 86 -0.49 -6.78 -12.51
C GLU A 86 -0.12 -5.68 -13.52
N ARG A 87 -0.55 -4.45 -13.26
CA ARG A 87 -0.21 -3.25 -14.06
C ARG A 87 1.23 -2.78 -13.88
N ARG A 88 2.01 -3.41 -13.00
CA ARG A 88 3.40 -3.04 -12.65
C ARG A 88 3.51 -1.59 -12.14
N ILE A 89 2.48 -1.13 -11.43
CA ILE A 89 2.48 0.16 -10.74
C ILE A 89 3.26 -0.01 -9.43
N HIS A 90 4.12 0.96 -9.11
CA HIS A 90 4.86 0.94 -7.84
C HIS A 90 3.90 1.22 -6.69
N VAL A 91 3.86 0.35 -5.69
CA VAL A 91 3.00 0.52 -4.51
C VAL A 91 3.84 0.90 -3.31
N ALA A 92 3.48 1.98 -2.64
CA ALA A 92 4.13 2.43 -1.42
C ALA A 92 3.15 2.45 -0.24
N ALA A 93 3.64 2.13 0.96
CA ALA A 93 2.96 2.48 2.21
C ALA A 93 3.62 3.73 2.79
N ALA A 94 2.83 4.70 3.23
CA ALA A 94 3.28 5.96 3.80
C ALA A 94 2.40 6.32 5.00
N SER A 95 2.86 6.06 6.22
CA SER A 95 2.03 6.20 7.42
C SER A 95 2.75 6.85 8.59
N ARG A 96 1.97 7.54 9.41
CA ARG A 96 2.43 8.25 10.61
C ARG A 96 2.26 7.47 11.92
N THR A 97 1.82 6.21 11.85
CA THR A 97 1.61 5.40 13.05
C THR A 97 2.90 5.31 13.86
N SER A 98 2.77 5.43 15.18
CA SER A 98 3.89 5.25 16.11
C SER A 98 4.26 3.77 16.27
N ALA A 99 3.33 2.85 15.98
CA ALA A 99 3.50 1.41 16.10
C ALA A 99 4.11 0.79 14.82
N VAL A 100 5.29 1.28 14.42
CA VAL A 100 5.97 0.90 13.17
C VAL A 100 6.16 -0.62 13.04
N ASP A 101 6.66 -1.28 14.08
CA ASP A 101 6.94 -2.71 14.05
C ASP A 101 5.66 -3.55 13.95
N LEU A 102 4.61 -3.13 14.68
CA LEU A 102 3.32 -3.81 14.67
C LEU A 102 2.63 -3.69 13.30
N ALA A 103 2.73 -2.53 12.65
CA ALA A 103 2.23 -2.34 11.29
C ALA A 103 2.95 -3.25 10.28
N LYS A 104 4.29 -3.32 10.35
CA LYS A 104 5.08 -4.20 9.49
C LYS A 104 4.79 -5.68 9.77
N GLU A 105 4.63 -6.06 11.04
CA GLU A 105 4.22 -7.41 11.44
C GLU A 105 2.85 -7.77 10.85
N ALA A 106 1.85 -6.88 10.99
CA ALA A 106 0.51 -7.08 10.45
C ALA A 106 0.54 -7.30 8.93
N LEU A 107 1.20 -6.42 8.18
CA LEU A 107 1.40 -6.57 6.73
C LEU A 107 2.15 -7.86 6.38
N GLY A 108 3.13 -8.25 7.19
CA GLY A 108 3.88 -9.50 7.01
C GLY A 108 3.04 -10.75 7.27
N MET A 109 2.05 -10.69 8.15
CA MET A 109 1.24 -11.83 8.57
C MET A 109 -0.06 -11.99 7.77
N LEU A 110 -0.67 -10.90 7.30
CA LEU A 110 -1.88 -10.94 6.47
C LEU A 110 -1.62 -11.73 5.19
N LEU A 111 -2.45 -12.74 4.95
CA LEU A 111 -2.43 -13.50 3.70
C LEU A 111 -3.55 -13.02 2.78
N LEU A 112 -3.23 -12.81 1.52
CA LEU A 112 -4.15 -12.41 0.46
C LEU A 112 -4.24 -13.53 -0.60
N PRO A 113 -5.35 -13.61 -1.33
CA PRO A 113 -5.45 -14.50 -2.48
C PRO A 113 -4.42 -14.10 -3.55
N GLY A 114 -3.63 -15.06 -4.00
CA GLY A 114 -2.70 -14.92 -5.12
C GLY A 114 -3.36 -15.28 -6.47
N PRO A 115 -2.74 -14.89 -7.60
CA PRO A 115 -3.32 -15.10 -8.93
C PRO A 115 -3.54 -16.58 -9.31
N SER A 116 -2.77 -17.51 -8.73
CA SER A 116 -2.85 -18.95 -9.01
C SER A 116 -3.54 -19.73 -7.88
N GLY A 117 -4.27 -19.03 -7.01
CA GLY A 117 -4.92 -19.63 -5.83
C GLY A 117 -3.96 -19.92 -4.67
N GLU A 118 -2.69 -19.52 -4.79
CA GLU A 118 -1.75 -19.54 -3.67
C GLU A 118 -2.05 -18.41 -2.68
N HIS A 119 -1.50 -18.50 -1.47
CA HIS A 119 -1.59 -17.41 -0.51
C HIS A 119 -0.33 -16.55 -0.53
N VAL A 120 -0.52 -15.24 -0.59
CA VAL A 120 0.57 -14.27 -0.70
C VAL A 120 0.55 -13.35 0.50
N ARG A 121 1.70 -13.06 1.11
CA ARG A 121 1.79 -12.10 2.21
C ARG A 121 1.56 -10.68 1.71
N ALA A 122 0.72 -9.91 2.40
CA ALA A 122 0.36 -8.56 2.00
C ALA A 122 1.59 -7.64 1.83
N ILE A 123 2.60 -7.77 2.70
CA ILE A 123 3.84 -6.99 2.63
C ILE A 123 4.55 -7.06 1.26
N THR A 124 4.37 -8.15 0.51
CA THR A 124 5.01 -8.36 -0.80
C THR A 124 4.41 -7.51 -1.93
N TYR A 125 3.25 -6.89 -1.70
CA TYR A 125 2.66 -5.93 -2.62
C TYR A 125 3.31 -4.55 -2.52
N PHE A 126 3.94 -4.21 -1.39
CA PHE A 126 4.54 -2.90 -1.16
C PHE A 126 6.00 -2.88 -1.58
N ASN A 127 6.31 -2.09 -2.61
CA ASN A 127 7.68 -1.88 -3.09
C ASN A 127 8.48 -0.95 -2.18
N SER A 128 7.81 -0.03 -1.47
CA SER A 128 8.42 0.91 -0.52
C SER A 128 7.53 1.09 0.69
N MET A 129 8.12 1.32 1.86
CA MET A 129 7.39 1.53 3.10
C MET A 129 8.07 2.61 3.93
N GLU A 130 7.41 3.77 4.00
CA GLU A 130 7.79 4.95 4.78
C GLU A 130 6.82 5.05 5.97
N ILE A 131 7.11 4.33 7.05
CA ILE A 131 6.27 4.28 8.26
C ILE A 131 7.07 4.86 9.41
N TYR A 132 6.72 6.06 9.86
CA TYR A 132 7.47 6.79 10.88
C TYR A 132 6.55 7.43 11.93
N PRO A 133 6.98 7.55 13.20
CA PRO A 133 6.24 8.27 14.22
C PRO A 133 6.10 9.76 13.87
N SER A 134 4.96 10.35 14.20
CA SER A 134 4.59 11.74 13.89
C SER A 134 5.53 12.83 14.44
N GLU A 135 6.48 12.51 15.32
CA GLU A 135 7.37 13.51 15.95
C GLU A 135 8.55 13.95 15.07
N ASN A 136 8.80 13.29 13.94
CA ASN A 136 9.86 13.66 12.99
C ASN A 136 9.31 14.41 11.77
N SER A 137 8.95 15.67 11.96
CA SER A 137 8.45 16.61 10.92
C SER A 137 9.39 16.82 9.71
N ASN A 138 10.59 16.22 9.70
CA ASN A 138 11.63 16.41 8.68
C ASN A 138 11.83 15.21 7.74
N GLN A 139 10.99 14.17 7.80
CA GLN A 139 11.03 13.02 6.88
C GLN A 139 9.69 12.82 6.16
N CYS A 140 9.14 13.88 5.59
CA CYS A 140 8.12 13.78 4.55
C CYS A 140 8.79 14.05 3.18
N LEU A 141 9.80 13.27 2.85
CA LEU A 141 10.28 13.19 1.48
C LEU A 141 10.09 11.74 1.07
N ILE A 142 9.00 11.46 0.34
CA ILE A 142 9.01 10.30 -0.55
C ILE A 142 10.14 10.62 -1.55
N VAL A 143 11.37 10.20 -1.23
CA VAL A 143 12.49 10.33 -2.13
C VAL A 143 12.26 9.28 -3.20
N LEU A 144 11.47 9.64 -4.20
CA LEU A 144 11.49 8.93 -5.46
C LEU A 144 12.88 9.17 -6.04
N HIS A 145 13.82 8.27 -5.75
CA HIS A 145 15.06 8.23 -6.50
C HIS A 145 14.71 7.94 -7.96
N THR A 146 14.70 9.01 -8.75
CA THR A 146 14.56 9.02 -10.21
C THR A 146 15.80 8.46 -10.88
#